data_AF-A0A8J6I556-F1
#
_entry.id   AF-A0A8J6I556-F1
#
_cell.length_a   1.000
_cell.length_b   1.000
_cell.length_c   1.000
_cell.angle_alpha   90.00
_cell.angle_beta   90.00
_cell.angle_gamma   90.00
#
_symmetry.space_group_name_H-M   'P 1'
#
loop_
_entity.id
_entity.type
_entity.pdbx_description
1 polymer ?
#
loop_
_entity_poly.entity_id
_entity_poly.type
_entity_poly.pdbx_seq_one_letter_code
_entity_poly.pdbx_strand_id
1 'polypeptide(L)'
;VVEGVTQNDLKYAPGHYPQTAMPGEVGNFSVAGHRSPGLWWDLDRVGNGSVVAVETRDSWYIYRVYQVKIVAPNATEVVAPVPGEPDASPTKRIVTLTTCNPRFENYQRLIVHGELQRSQPRSAGVPAEIGG
;
A
#
# COMPACT_ATOMS: atom_id res chain seq x y z
N VAL A 1 -6.11 7.86 -4.43
CA VAL A 1 -6.69 6.70 -3.70
C VAL A 1 -8.08 7.11 -3.26
N VAL A 2 -9.09 6.28 -3.52
CA VAL A 2 -10.47 6.48 -3.03
C VAL A 2 -10.67 5.72 -1.71
N GLU A 3 -11.74 6.01 -1.00
CA GLU A 3 -12.14 5.25 0.20
C GLU A 3 -13.02 4.06 -0.22
N GLY A 4 -12.67 2.83 0.20
CA GLY A 4 -13.40 1.61 -0.15
C GLY A 4 -12.67 0.71 -1.15
N VAL A 5 -13.01 -0.59 -1.12
CA VAL A 5 -12.39 -1.65 -1.95
C VAL A 5 -13.42 -2.55 -2.65
N THR A 6 -14.64 -2.04 -2.86
CA THR A 6 -15.65 -2.75 -3.66
C THR A 6 -15.29 -2.68 -5.14
N GLN A 7 -15.98 -3.48 -5.98
CA GLN A 7 -15.77 -3.41 -7.44
C GLN A 7 -16.04 -2.01 -8.02
N ASN A 8 -16.99 -1.27 -7.44
CA ASN A 8 -17.30 0.08 -7.90
C ASN A 8 -16.19 1.08 -7.52
N ASP A 9 -15.62 0.94 -6.33
CA ASP A 9 -14.56 1.84 -5.84
C ASP A 9 -13.28 1.69 -6.67
N LEU A 10 -12.92 0.45 -6.99
CA LEU A 10 -11.66 0.12 -7.66
C LEU A 10 -11.69 0.34 -9.18
N LYS A 11 -12.85 0.71 -9.75
CA LYS A 11 -13.07 0.79 -11.19
C LYS A 11 -12.08 1.69 -11.92
N TYR A 12 -11.67 2.79 -11.28
CA TYR A 12 -10.81 3.82 -11.90
C TYR A 12 -9.62 4.25 -11.03
N ALA A 13 -9.53 3.78 -9.78
CA ALA A 13 -8.48 4.20 -8.85
C ALA A 13 -8.16 3.09 -7.84
N PRO A 14 -6.97 3.09 -7.23
CA PRO A 14 -6.72 2.28 -6.04
C PRO A 14 -7.61 2.75 -4.88
N GLY A 15 -8.03 1.81 -4.04
CA GLY A 15 -8.94 2.03 -2.94
C GLY A 15 -8.33 1.67 -1.59
N HIS A 16 -8.55 2.51 -0.59
CA HIS A 16 -8.16 2.26 0.80
C HIS A 16 -9.11 1.26 1.45
N TYR A 17 -8.56 0.31 2.22
CA TYR A 17 -9.36 -0.61 3.02
C TYR A 17 -9.95 0.14 4.24
N PRO A 18 -11.28 0.29 4.37
CA PRO A 18 -11.85 1.26 5.32
C PRO A 18 -11.59 1.04 6.81
N GLN A 19 -11.16 -0.15 7.20
CA GLN A 19 -10.86 -0.50 8.60
C GLN A 19 -9.37 -0.42 8.92
N THR A 20 -8.56 0.04 7.97
CA THR A 20 -7.10 0.12 8.11
C THR A 20 -6.68 1.56 8.42
N ALA A 21 -5.45 1.74 8.89
CA ALA A 21 -4.98 3.04 9.39
C ALA A 21 -4.84 4.07 8.27
N MET A 22 -4.94 5.37 8.56
CA MET A 22 -4.67 6.41 7.55
C MET A 22 -3.17 6.58 7.30
N PRO A 23 -2.75 7.23 6.19
CA PRO A 23 -1.33 7.46 5.91
C PRO A 23 -0.62 8.17 7.08
N GLY A 24 0.46 7.57 7.57
CA GLY A 24 1.27 8.11 8.66
C GLY A 24 0.81 7.73 10.07
N GLU A 25 -0.34 7.07 10.22
CA GLU A 25 -0.83 6.59 11.50
C GLU A 25 -0.16 5.28 11.91
N VAL A 26 -0.13 5.02 13.22
CA VAL A 26 0.31 3.73 13.75
C VAL A 26 -0.70 2.65 13.34
N GLY A 27 -0.21 1.54 12.80
CA GLY A 27 -1.00 0.52 12.14
C GLY A 27 -0.55 0.32 10.70
N ASN A 28 -1.49 0.00 9.84
CA ASN A 28 -1.24 -0.38 8.46
C ASN A 28 -2.19 0.37 7.53
N PHE A 29 -1.70 1.31 6.73
CA PHE A 29 -2.46 1.93 5.65
C PHE A 29 -2.47 1.00 4.44
N SER A 30 -3.60 0.33 4.21
CA SER A 30 -3.71 -0.68 3.18
C SER A 30 -4.49 -0.18 1.97
N VAL A 31 -3.98 -0.47 0.76
CA VAL A 31 -4.57 -0.03 -0.51
C VAL A 31 -4.64 -1.20 -1.49
N ALA A 32 -5.83 -1.46 -2.02
CA ALA A 32 -6.04 -2.38 -3.13
C ALA A 32 -6.02 -1.64 -4.47
N GLY A 33 -5.53 -2.29 -5.52
CA GLY A 33 -5.64 -1.77 -6.88
C GLY A 33 -5.64 -2.88 -7.92
N HIS A 34 -6.33 -2.64 -9.04
CA HIS A 34 -6.32 -3.58 -10.17
C HIS A 34 -4.92 -3.74 -10.74
N ARG A 35 -4.58 -4.99 -11.13
CA ARG A 35 -3.39 -5.29 -11.90
C ARG A 35 -3.65 -5.02 -13.38
N SER A 36 -3.75 -3.75 -13.72
CA SER A 36 -4.04 -3.26 -15.07
C SER A 36 -3.05 -2.17 -15.49
N PRO A 37 -2.83 -1.96 -16.80
CA PRO A 37 -2.03 -0.85 -17.30
C PRO A 37 -2.49 0.48 -16.68
N GLY A 38 -1.53 1.32 -16.27
CA GLY A 38 -1.80 2.60 -15.61
C GLY A 38 -2.06 2.55 -14.10
N LEU A 39 -2.22 1.35 -13.51
CA LEU A 39 -2.28 1.14 -12.05
C LEU A 39 -1.16 0.17 -11.62
N TRP A 40 -1.48 -0.91 -10.90
CA TRP A 40 -0.53 -1.87 -10.34
C TRP A 40 0.02 -2.88 -11.35
N TRP A 41 0.11 -2.52 -12.63
CA TRP A 41 0.62 -3.39 -13.69
C TRP A 41 2.00 -3.97 -13.38
N ASP A 42 2.90 -3.07 -13.00
CA ASP A 42 4.32 -3.32 -12.75
C ASP A 42 4.65 -3.35 -11.25
N LEU A 43 3.66 -3.58 -10.38
CA LEU A 43 3.91 -3.68 -8.93
C LEU A 43 4.90 -4.82 -8.60
N ASP A 44 5.01 -5.83 -9.46
CA ASP A 44 6.02 -6.91 -9.36
C ASP A 44 7.46 -6.45 -9.56
N ARG A 45 7.69 -5.22 -10.04
CA ARG A 45 9.03 -4.62 -10.14
C ARG A 45 9.47 -3.93 -8.85
N VAL A 46 8.54 -3.72 -7.91
CA VAL A 46 8.86 -3.18 -6.58
C VAL A 46 9.59 -4.24 -5.78
N GLY A 47 10.69 -3.85 -5.14
CA GLY A 47 11.50 -4.73 -4.30
C GLY A 47 11.82 -4.10 -2.96
N ASN A 48 12.50 -4.86 -2.11
CA ASN A 48 13.00 -4.34 -0.84
C ASN A 48 13.90 -3.12 -1.07
N GLY A 49 13.72 -2.08 -0.25
CA GLY A 49 14.40 -0.81 -0.39
C GLY A 49 13.73 0.17 -1.35
N SER A 50 12.77 -0.25 -2.19
CA SER A 50 11.99 0.68 -3.00
C SER A 50 11.23 1.69 -2.14
N VAL A 51 10.95 2.86 -2.72
CA VAL A 51 10.21 3.94 -2.06
C VAL A 51 8.75 3.88 -2.47
N VAL A 52 7.85 4.00 -1.50
CA VAL A 52 6.44 4.28 -1.71
C VAL A 52 6.15 5.64 -1.09
N ALA A 53 5.68 6.58 -1.89
CA ALA A 53 5.30 7.90 -1.44
C ALA A 53 3.78 8.06 -1.52
N VAL A 54 3.17 8.54 -0.44
CA VAL A 54 1.74 8.85 -0.37
C VAL A 54 1.59 10.36 -0.19
N GLU A 55 0.98 11.01 -1.16
CA GLU A 55 0.60 12.41 -1.09
C GLU A 55 -0.82 12.54 -0.56
N THR A 56 -1.03 13.44 0.41
CA THR A 56 -2.34 13.85 0.88
C THR A 56 -2.56 15.33 0.58
N ARG A 57 -3.66 15.90 1.09
CA ARG A 57 -3.92 17.34 0.99
C ARG A 57 -2.77 18.16 1.59
N ASP A 58 -2.23 17.72 2.73
CA ASP A 58 -1.35 18.54 3.56
C ASP A 58 0.05 17.95 3.73
N SER A 59 0.29 16.69 3.38
CA SER A 59 1.56 16.01 3.67
C SER A 59 1.96 14.95 2.65
N TRP A 60 3.26 14.69 2.60
CA TRP A 60 3.86 13.52 1.98
C TRP A 60 4.28 12.53 3.07
N TYR A 61 4.02 11.25 2.85
CA TYR A 61 4.46 10.14 3.70
C TYR A 61 5.35 9.21 2.89
N ILE A 62 6.59 9.03 3.34
CA ILE A 62 7.62 8.29 2.61
C ILE A 62 7.89 6.98 3.33
N TYR A 63 7.50 5.89 2.69
CA TYR A 63 7.69 4.54 3.17
C TYR A 63 8.83 3.87 2.41
N ARG A 64 9.55 2.98 3.09
CA ARG A 64 10.54 2.10 2.47
C ARG A 64 10.05 0.67 2.52
N VAL A 65 9.98 0.04 1.35
CA VAL A 65 9.56 -1.35 1.19
C VAL A 65 10.53 -2.26 1.91
N TYR A 66 10.02 -3.16 2.76
CA TYR A 66 10.82 -4.15 3.47
C TYR A 66 10.44 -5.59 3.11
N GLN A 67 9.28 -5.80 2.48
CA GLN A 67 8.82 -7.12 2.08
C GLN A 67 7.94 -7.08 0.84
N VAL A 68 8.13 -8.06 -0.03
CA VAL A 68 7.24 -8.38 -1.16
C VAL A 68 6.92 -9.87 -1.09
N LYS A 69 5.65 -10.25 -1.17
CA LYS A 69 5.22 -11.66 -1.09
C LYS A 69 4.02 -11.94 -1.97
N ILE A 70 3.89 -13.19 -2.39
CA ILE A 70 2.72 -13.73 -3.08
C ILE A 70 1.94 -14.59 -2.07
N VAL A 71 0.62 -14.37 -1.98
CA VAL A 71 -0.25 -15.07 -1.02
C VAL A 71 -1.53 -15.58 -1.69
N ALA A 72 -2.25 -16.44 -0.96
CA ALA A 72 -3.60 -16.85 -1.34
C ALA A 72 -4.59 -15.67 -1.26
N PRO A 73 -5.67 -15.65 -2.06
CA PRO A 73 -6.62 -14.53 -2.09
C PRO A 73 -7.35 -14.26 -0.77
N ASN A 74 -7.44 -15.26 0.12
CA ASN A 74 -8.08 -15.20 1.43
C ASN A 74 -7.11 -14.84 2.57
N ALA A 75 -5.85 -14.52 2.27
CA ALA A 75 -4.86 -14.11 3.25
C ALA A 75 -5.13 -12.68 3.76
N THR A 76 -6.13 -12.52 4.62
CA THR A 76 -6.56 -11.21 5.16
C THR A 76 -5.58 -10.66 6.19
N GLU A 77 -4.74 -11.49 6.78
CA GLU A 77 -3.73 -11.08 7.77
C GLU A 77 -2.70 -10.10 7.21
N VAL A 78 -2.55 -10.02 5.88
CA VAL A 78 -1.62 -9.07 5.24
C VAL A 78 -2.04 -7.61 5.38
N VAL A 79 -3.33 -7.35 5.60
CA VAL A 79 -3.86 -5.99 5.84
C VAL A 79 -4.19 -5.72 7.31
N ALA A 80 -3.84 -6.65 8.21
CA ALA A 80 -3.98 -6.44 9.65
C ALA A 80 -3.12 -5.26 10.12
N PRO A 81 -3.43 -4.65 11.29
CA PRO A 81 -2.64 -3.55 11.86
C PRO A 81 -1.15 -3.87 12.01
N VAL A 82 -0.83 -5.11 12.34
CA VAL A 82 0.50 -5.72 12.21
C VAL A 82 0.41 -6.82 11.14
N PRO A 83 1.00 -6.64 9.93
CA PRO A 83 0.88 -7.63 8.88
C PRO A 83 1.36 -9.02 9.30
N GLY A 84 0.50 -10.03 9.16
CA GLY A 84 0.77 -11.42 9.57
C GLY A 84 0.45 -11.75 11.03
N GLU A 85 0.13 -10.75 11.86
CA GLU A 85 -0.13 -10.91 13.30
C GLU A 85 -1.43 -10.17 13.69
N PRO A 86 -2.61 -10.72 13.36
CA PRO A 86 -3.90 -10.01 13.51
C PRO A 86 -4.25 -9.62 14.95
N ASP A 87 -3.71 -10.33 15.94
CA ASP A 87 -3.96 -10.07 17.36
C ASP A 87 -2.91 -9.16 18.02
N ALA A 88 -1.86 -8.76 17.29
CA ALA A 88 -0.79 -7.93 17.82
C ALA A 88 -1.17 -6.44 17.86
N SER A 89 -0.70 -5.74 18.89
CA SER A 89 -0.86 -4.27 18.99
C SER A 89 0.17 -3.57 18.09
N PRO A 90 -0.25 -2.68 17.17
CA PRO A 90 0.67 -2.03 16.26
C PRO A 90 1.52 -0.97 16.97
N THR A 91 2.82 -0.95 16.69
CA THR A 91 3.74 0.11 17.12
C THR A 91 4.38 0.85 15.93
N LYS A 92 4.27 0.27 14.74
CA LYS A 92 4.85 0.77 13.49
C LYS A 92 3.80 1.46 12.63
N ARG A 93 4.27 2.19 11.62
CA ARG A 93 3.44 2.88 10.61
C ARG A 93 3.72 2.23 9.27
N ILE A 94 2.84 1.36 8.83
CA ILE A 94 3.04 0.50 7.67
C ILE A 94 2.16 0.97 6.51
N VAL A 95 2.62 0.78 5.29
CA VAL A 95 1.79 0.80 4.08
C VAL A 95 1.75 -0.61 3.48
N THR A 96 0.58 -1.04 3.04
CA THR A 96 0.39 -2.29 2.31
C THR A 96 -0.27 -2.03 0.96
N LEU A 97 0.35 -2.49 -0.12
CA LEU A 97 -0.24 -2.45 -1.47
C LEU A 97 -0.63 -3.86 -1.89
N THR A 98 -1.86 -4.04 -2.34
CA THR A 98 -2.40 -5.34 -2.77
C THR A 98 -2.87 -5.31 -4.21
N THR A 99 -2.59 -6.38 -4.95
CA THR A 99 -3.12 -6.56 -6.32
C THR A 99 -3.24 -8.05 -6.69
N CYS A 100 -3.95 -8.35 -7.79
CA CYS A 100 -4.07 -9.73 -8.30
C CYS A 100 -2.72 -10.28 -8.81
N ASN A 101 -2.54 -11.59 -8.76
CA ASN A 101 -1.37 -12.26 -9.30
C ASN A 101 -1.73 -13.64 -9.87
N PRO A 102 -1.09 -14.10 -10.97
CA PRO A 102 -0.21 -13.36 -11.88
C PRO A 102 -0.97 -12.30 -12.70
N ARG A 103 -0.32 -11.62 -13.66
CA ARG A 103 -1.03 -10.73 -14.59
C ARG A 103 -2.11 -11.52 -15.33
N PHE A 104 -3.24 -10.86 -15.62
CA PHE A 104 -4.43 -11.42 -16.27
C PHE A 104 -5.23 -12.46 -15.46
N GLU A 105 -4.73 -12.89 -14.31
CA GLU A 105 -5.35 -13.90 -13.46
C GLU A 105 -5.50 -13.40 -12.03
N ASN A 106 -6.25 -14.12 -11.18
CA ASN A 106 -6.56 -13.69 -9.82
C ASN A 106 -6.46 -14.80 -8.77
N TYR A 107 -5.77 -15.90 -9.08
CA TYR A 107 -5.59 -17.04 -8.17
C TYR A 107 -4.73 -16.71 -6.95
N GLN A 108 -3.93 -15.65 -7.02
CA GLN A 108 -3.07 -15.19 -5.93
C GLN A 108 -3.16 -13.67 -5.77
N ARG A 109 -2.50 -13.15 -4.74
CA ARG A 109 -2.28 -11.72 -4.54
C ARG A 109 -0.80 -11.43 -4.43
N LEU A 110 -0.37 -10.36 -5.09
CA LEU A 110 0.94 -9.75 -4.86
C LEU A 110 0.78 -8.68 -3.78
N ILE A 111 1.61 -8.76 -2.76
CA ILE A 111 1.58 -7.88 -1.59
C ILE A 111 2.93 -7.20 -1.44
N VAL A 112 2.91 -5.89 -1.22
CA VAL A 112 4.09 -5.07 -0.90
C VAL A 112 3.85 -4.42 0.46
N HIS A 113 4.78 -4.59 1.39
CA HIS A 113 4.78 -3.89 2.67
C HIS A 113 5.94 -2.90 2.76
N GLY A 114 5.66 -1.69 3.25
CA GLY A 114 6.67 -0.68 3.55
C GLY A 114 6.46 -0.03 4.92
N GLU A 115 7.54 0.42 5.54
CA GLU A 115 7.51 1.10 6.84
C GLU A 115 7.83 2.58 6.67
N LEU A 116 7.08 3.45 7.33
CA LEU A 116 7.25 4.90 7.25
C LEU A 116 8.64 5.28 7.74
N GLN A 117 9.40 5.98 6.90
CA GLN A 117 10.69 6.52 7.25
C GLN A 117 10.58 7.96 7.74
N ARG A 118 9.77 8.77 7.05
CA ARG A 118 9.56 10.18 7.37
C ARG A 118 8.29 10.72 6.72
N SER A 119 7.84 11.87 7.19
CA SER A 119 6.84 12.70 6.53
C SER A 119 7.36 14.11 6.31
N GLN A 120 6.74 14.85 5.39
CA GLN A 120 6.99 16.27 5.20
C GLN A 120 5.69 16.99 4.83
N PRO A 121 5.51 18.27 5.18
CA PRO A 121 4.40 19.07 4.68
C PRO A 121 4.41 19.09 3.15
N ARG A 122 3.23 19.07 2.52
CA ARG A 122 3.11 19.17 1.06
C ARG A 122 3.70 20.48 0.53
N SER A 123 3.59 21.56 1.32
CA SER A 123 4.17 22.87 1.02
C SER A 123 5.71 22.88 0.93
N ALA A 124 6.39 21.84 1.44
CA ALA A 124 7.84 21.69 1.31
C ALA A 124 8.27 21.16 -0.07
N GLY A 125 7.33 20.89 -0.98
CA GLY A 125 7.60 20.41 -2.34
C GLY A 125 7.62 18.88 -2.45
N VAL A 126 7.96 18.40 -3.65
CA VAL A 126 8.06 16.96 -3.95
C VAL A 126 9.25 16.35 -3.17
N PRO A 127 9.08 15.21 -2.49
CA PRO A 127 10.16 14.52 -1.78
C PRO A 127 11.33 14.15 -2.71
N ALA A 128 12.56 14.33 -2.22
CA ALA A 128 13.78 14.04 -2.99
C ALA A 128 13.89 12.57 -3.44
N GLU A 129 13.23 11.65 -2.75
CA GLU A 129 13.21 10.23 -3.08
C GLU A 129 12.42 9.90 -4.36
N ILE A 130 11.54 10.79 -4.79
CA ILE A 130 10.69 10.60 -5.99
C ILE A 130 10.79 11.76 -6.98
N GLY A 131 11.45 12.86 -6.61
CA GLY A 131 11.71 13.99 -7.49
C GLY A 131 12.96 13.75 -8.34
N GLY A 132 12.74 13.35 -9.59
CA GLY A 132 13.72 13.39 -10.68
C GLY A 132 13.31 14.41 -11.72
#